data_AF-A0A8H5ZXD4-F1
#
_entry.id   AF-A0A8H5ZXD4-F1
#
_cell.length_a   1.000
_cell.length_b   1.000
_cell.length_c   1.000
_cell.angle_alpha   90.00
_cell.angle_beta   90.00
_cell.angle_gamma   90.00
#
_symmetry.space_group_name_H-M   'P 1'
#
loop_
_entity.id
_entity.type
_entity.pdbx_description
1 polymer ?
#
loop_
_entity_poly.entity_id
_entity_poly.type
_entity_poly.pdbx_seq_one_letter_code
_entity_poly.pdbx_strand_id
1 'polypeptide(L)'
;MHLKIIPCAFLLGSAVANIASQPRLPHEVNDFAISPRAVSQDGKKLPWIGEAQISSVCFPGQLEQCTGSQRYCHEKLWTAKGEGKQYSSEEECRTAREASGSPPESTEQGKEKPAPESLPASSTEQQGKLPWKDPKSCRNRTEDCYGTELFCYILNIDNVEACLAARERDPSMVNTTAKMKWFEGDLYDCGRVINPSERCYGTSTYCTKQMYPSGRYSSPEDCLAARQPRNKQPWIKGLGCKKRVESCMGTQAWCSSLPKQPMDHSQECFSYREPQA
;
A
#
# COMPACT_ATOMS: atom_id res chain seq x y z
N MET A 1 54.99 23.17 -21.28
CA MET A 1 54.08 22.47 -20.34
C MET A 1 54.24 20.97 -20.59
N HIS A 2 55.02 20.26 -19.76
CA HIS A 2 55.27 18.83 -19.92
C HIS A 2 54.29 18.02 -19.08
N LEU A 3 53.45 17.23 -19.76
CA LEU A 3 52.53 16.28 -19.16
C LEU A 3 53.32 15.00 -18.84
N LYS A 4 53.51 14.69 -17.54
CA LYS A 4 54.05 13.40 -17.09
C LYS A 4 52.90 12.42 -16.88
N ILE A 5 52.86 11.37 -17.69
CA ILE A 5 51.97 10.22 -17.53
C ILE A 5 52.64 9.25 -16.55
N ILE A 6 51.98 8.94 -15.43
CA ILE A 6 52.41 7.93 -14.47
C ILE A 6 51.55 6.67 -14.70
N PRO A 7 52.13 5.49 -14.95
CA PRO A 7 51.37 4.25 -15.05
C PRO A 7 51.06 3.70 -13.66
N CYS A 8 49.77 3.53 -13.34
CA CYS A 8 49.32 2.76 -12.18
C CYS A 8 49.39 1.26 -12.50
N ALA A 9 50.28 0.54 -11.82
CA ALA A 9 50.34 -0.90 -11.83
C ALA A 9 49.18 -1.48 -10.99
N PHE A 10 48.30 -2.25 -11.63
CA PHE A 10 47.27 -3.05 -10.97
C PHE A 10 47.91 -4.33 -10.41
N LEU A 11 47.96 -4.47 -9.08
CA LEU A 11 48.24 -5.74 -8.41
C LEU A 11 46.91 -6.45 -8.14
N LEU A 12 46.60 -7.46 -8.96
CA LEU A 12 45.52 -8.42 -8.72
C LEU A 12 46.01 -9.49 -7.75
N GLY A 13 45.67 -9.34 -6.46
CA GLY A 13 45.83 -10.37 -5.45
C GLY A 13 44.51 -11.11 -5.22
N SER A 14 44.35 -12.28 -5.82
CA SER A 14 43.21 -13.18 -5.56
C SER A 14 43.44 -13.93 -4.25
N ALA A 15 42.71 -13.55 -3.19
CA ALA A 15 42.61 -14.34 -1.97
C ALA A 15 41.44 -15.32 -2.10
N VAL A 16 41.74 -16.62 -2.24
CA VAL A 16 40.76 -17.70 -2.23
C VAL A 16 40.50 -18.09 -0.77
N ALA A 17 39.36 -17.67 -0.22
CA ALA A 17 38.93 -18.08 1.12
C ALA A 17 38.27 -19.47 1.05
N ASN A 18 38.89 -20.43 1.74
CA ASN A 18 38.39 -21.79 1.95
C ASN A 18 37.20 -21.74 2.92
N ILE A 19 35.98 -21.99 2.45
CA ILE A 19 34.79 -22.09 3.30
C ILE A 19 34.63 -23.55 3.73
N ALA A 20 34.92 -23.83 5.00
CA ALA A 20 34.64 -25.10 5.63
C ALA A 20 33.11 -25.30 5.77
N SER A 21 32.59 -26.35 5.15
CA SER A 21 31.21 -26.83 5.33
C SER A 21 30.98 -27.27 6.78
N GLN A 22 30.00 -26.65 7.43
CA GLN A 22 29.47 -27.14 8.71
C GLN A 22 28.43 -28.25 8.48
N PRO A 23 28.34 -29.24 9.40
CA PRO A 23 27.34 -30.31 9.32
C PRO A 23 25.94 -29.77 9.62
N ARG A 24 24.97 -30.06 8.73
CA ARG A 24 23.54 -29.86 8.97
C ARG A 24 23.07 -30.78 10.09
N LEU A 25 22.55 -30.18 11.16
CA LEU A 25 21.75 -30.88 12.16
C LEU A 25 20.36 -31.22 11.56
N PRO A 26 19.81 -32.41 11.85
CA PRO A 26 18.47 -32.77 11.41
C PRO A 26 17.44 -31.91 12.15
N HIS A 27 16.62 -31.18 11.40
CA HIS A 27 15.43 -30.52 11.90
C HIS A 27 14.38 -31.61 12.19
N GLU A 28 14.14 -31.85 13.48
CA GLU A 28 13.02 -32.63 13.98
C GLU A 28 11.73 -31.85 13.69
N VAL A 29 10.98 -32.30 12.69
CA VAL A 29 9.64 -31.80 12.38
C VAL A 29 8.67 -32.37 13.41
N ASN A 30 8.26 -31.53 14.35
CA ASN A 30 7.17 -31.83 15.27
C ASN A 30 5.85 -31.77 14.48
N ASP A 31 5.37 -32.93 14.05
CA ASP A 31 4.01 -33.13 13.55
C ASP A 31 3.01 -32.94 14.70
N PHE A 32 2.63 -31.68 14.96
CA PHE A 32 1.42 -31.39 15.70
C PHE A 32 0.23 -31.82 14.84
N ALA A 33 -0.23 -33.05 15.08
CA ALA A 33 -1.48 -33.56 14.57
C ALA A 33 -2.61 -32.57 14.90
N ILE A 34 -3.04 -31.81 13.90
CA ILE A 34 -4.22 -30.95 13.96
C ILE A 34 -5.42 -31.87 14.14
N SER A 35 -6.04 -31.76 15.31
CA SER A 35 -7.23 -32.50 15.71
C SER A 35 -8.33 -32.38 14.64
N PRO A 36 -9.02 -33.47 14.26
CA PRO A 36 -9.98 -33.46 13.18
C PRO A 36 -11.20 -32.60 13.52
N ARG A 37 -11.52 -31.68 12.59
CA ARG A 37 -12.83 -31.08 12.32
C ARG A 37 -13.77 -30.96 13.53
N ALA A 38 -13.85 -29.77 14.10
CA ALA A 38 -15.06 -29.31 14.76
C ALA A 38 -16.18 -29.19 13.70
N VAL A 39 -16.81 -30.30 13.37
CA VAL A 39 -18.12 -30.29 12.71
C VAL A 39 -19.07 -29.59 13.68
N SER A 40 -19.71 -28.51 13.24
CA SER A 40 -20.70 -27.78 14.05
C SER A 40 -21.79 -28.77 14.49
N GLN A 41 -21.75 -29.22 15.75
CA GLN A 41 -22.49 -30.40 16.21
C GLN A 41 -23.98 -30.16 16.44
N ASP A 42 -24.49 -28.94 16.31
CA ASP A 42 -25.87 -28.63 16.76
C ASP A 42 -26.85 -28.26 15.65
N GLY A 43 -26.47 -28.31 14.37
CA GLY A 43 -27.37 -27.92 13.25
C GLY A 43 -27.90 -26.47 13.33
N LYS A 44 -27.46 -25.70 14.33
CA LYS A 44 -27.78 -24.28 14.49
C LYS A 44 -26.97 -23.50 13.46
N LYS A 45 -27.70 -22.82 12.60
CA LYS A 45 -27.13 -21.88 11.65
C LYS A 45 -26.59 -20.66 12.41
N LEU A 46 -25.56 -20.02 11.87
CA LEU A 46 -24.92 -18.85 12.48
C LEU A 46 -25.61 -17.55 12.06
N PRO A 47 -25.68 -16.49 12.89
CA PRO A 47 -26.30 -15.23 12.47
C PRO A 47 -25.52 -14.58 11.31
N TRP A 48 -26.22 -13.86 10.43
CA TRP A 48 -25.60 -13.09 9.35
C TRP A 48 -25.03 -11.77 9.90
N ILE A 49 -23.72 -11.56 9.76
CA ILE A 49 -23.05 -10.32 10.19
C ILE A 49 -23.02 -9.35 9.01
N GLY A 50 -23.89 -8.34 9.07
CA GLY A 50 -23.93 -7.26 8.08
C GLY A 50 -22.80 -6.24 8.27
N GLU A 51 -22.59 -5.38 7.27
CA GLU A 51 -21.47 -4.41 7.27
C GLU A 51 -21.48 -3.44 8.46
N ALA A 52 -22.66 -3.11 8.99
CA ALA A 52 -22.82 -2.23 10.14
C ALA A 52 -22.35 -2.85 11.48
N GLN A 53 -22.20 -4.17 11.54
CA GLN A 53 -21.83 -4.91 12.75
C GLN A 53 -20.35 -5.32 12.78
N ILE A 54 -19.59 -4.87 11.77
CA ILE A 54 -18.18 -5.24 11.61
C ILE A 54 -17.29 -4.55 12.67
N SER A 55 -16.43 -5.33 13.32
CA SER A 55 -15.35 -4.82 14.17
C SER A 55 -14.22 -4.20 13.33
N SER A 56 -13.59 -3.12 13.82
CA SER A 56 -12.41 -2.53 13.18
C SER A 56 -11.09 -3.28 13.45
N VAL A 57 -11.11 -4.29 14.31
CA VAL A 57 -9.94 -5.09 14.70
C VAL A 57 -10.23 -6.56 14.45
N CYS A 58 -9.37 -7.22 13.67
CA CYS A 58 -9.49 -8.65 13.36
C CYS A 58 -8.50 -9.47 14.19
N PHE A 59 -9.00 -10.43 14.95
CA PHE A 59 -8.18 -11.45 15.60
C PHE A 59 -8.28 -12.78 14.84
N PRO A 60 -7.24 -13.65 14.87
CA PRO A 60 -7.31 -14.98 14.28
C PRO A 60 -8.50 -15.78 14.84
N GLY A 61 -9.30 -16.40 13.98
CA GLY A 61 -10.52 -17.12 14.37
C GLY A 61 -11.77 -16.25 14.49
N GLN A 62 -11.65 -14.95 14.22
CA GLN A 62 -12.74 -13.97 14.26
C GLN A 62 -12.85 -13.16 12.95
N LEU A 63 -12.27 -13.67 11.84
CA LEU A 63 -12.29 -12.92 10.58
C LEU A 63 -13.70 -12.57 10.14
N GLU A 64 -14.65 -13.49 10.33
CA GLU A 64 -16.06 -13.26 9.98
C GLU A 64 -16.66 -12.02 10.68
N GLN A 65 -16.33 -11.80 11.96
CA GLN A 65 -16.83 -10.66 12.75
C GLN A 65 -16.20 -9.33 12.31
N CYS A 66 -15.05 -9.39 11.65
CA CYS A 66 -14.26 -8.23 11.23
C CYS A 66 -14.41 -7.90 9.75
N THR A 67 -14.88 -8.83 8.93
CA THR A 67 -15.09 -8.59 7.49
C THR A 67 -16.55 -8.66 7.07
N GLY A 68 -17.43 -9.15 7.95
CA GLY A 68 -18.82 -9.45 7.63
C GLY A 68 -18.97 -10.80 6.94
N SER A 69 -20.16 -11.39 7.07
CA SER A 69 -20.45 -12.75 6.58
C SER A 69 -20.39 -12.86 5.04
N GLN A 70 -20.79 -11.81 4.32
CA GLN A 70 -20.77 -11.79 2.85
C GLN A 70 -19.35 -11.94 2.32
N ARG A 71 -18.45 -11.03 2.74
CA ARG A 71 -17.05 -11.03 2.32
C ARG A 71 -16.31 -12.26 2.81
N TYR A 72 -16.55 -12.66 4.06
CA TYR A 72 -15.96 -13.88 4.62
C TYR A 72 -16.27 -15.12 3.77
N CYS A 73 -17.51 -15.22 3.25
CA CYS A 73 -17.87 -16.32 2.38
C CYS A 73 -17.27 -16.19 0.97
N HIS A 74 -17.39 -15.02 0.35
CA HIS A 74 -16.93 -14.80 -1.02
C HIS A 74 -15.41 -14.96 -1.16
N GLU A 75 -14.63 -14.43 -0.22
CA GLU A 75 -13.16 -14.50 -0.24
C GLU A 75 -12.61 -15.79 0.39
N LYS A 76 -13.48 -16.71 0.82
CA LYS A 76 -13.10 -18.00 1.43
C LYS A 76 -12.18 -17.84 2.65
N LEU A 77 -12.43 -16.81 3.46
CA LEU A 77 -11.56 -16.45 4.59
C LEU A 77 -11.51 -17.54 5.67
N TRP A 78 -12.46 -18.48 5.68
CA TRP A 78 -12.43 -19.69 6.51
C TRP A 78 -11.25 -20.63 6.23
N THR A 79 -10.56 -20.44 5.10
CA THR A 79 -9.34 -21.19 4.77
C THR A 79 -8.08 -20.61 5.42
N ALA A 80 -8.19 -19.41 6.03
CA ALA A 80 -7.08 -18.75 6.69
C ALA A 80 -6.61 -19.52 7.94
N LYS A 81 -5.30 -19.43 8.23
CA LYS A 81 -4.70 -20.09 9.40
C LYS A 81 -5.31 -19.51 10.69
N GLY A 82 -5.89 -20.37 11.52
CA GLY A 82 -6.50 -19.99 12.80
C GLY A 82 -8.03 -19.92 12.78
N GLU A 83 -8.66 -20.04 11.60
CA GLU A 83 -10.10 -20.22 11.52
C GLU A 83 -10.47 -21.67 11.88
N GLY A 84 -11.38 -21.82 12.85
CA GLY A 84 -11.83 -23.14 13.29
C GLY A 84 -12.90 -23.75 12.40
N LYS A 85 -13.59 -22.93 11.61
CA LYS A 85 -14.66 -23.36 10.70
C LYS A 85 -14.07 -23.63 9.33
N GLN A 86 -14.46 -24.73 8.71
CA GLN A 86 -14.10 -25.02 7.32
C GLN A 86 -15.36 -25.33 6.52
N TYR A 87 -15.49 -24.68 5.37
CA TYR A 87 -16.54 -24.92 4.39
C TYR A 87 -15.89 -25.48 3.12
N SER A 88 -16.60 -26.37 2.42
CA SER A 88 -16.15 -26.93 1.14
C SER A 88 -16.42 -25.97 -0.03
N SER A 89 -17.44 -25.11 0.09
CA SER A 89 -17.77 -24.11 -0.92
C SER A 89 -18.30 -22.80 -0.31
N GLU A 90 -18.40 -21.78 -1.14
CA GLU A 90 -19.02 -20.50 -0.78
C GLU A 90 -20.52 -20.67 -0.48
N GLU A 91 -21.21 -21.52 -1.24
CA GLU A 91 -22.63 -21.81 -1.05
C GLU A 91 -22.88 -22.52 0.28
N GLU A 92 -22.02 -23.48 0.66
CA GLU A 92 -22.09 -24.12 1.98
C GLU A 92 -21.88 -23.09 3.10
N CYS A 93 -20.91 -22.20 2.92
CA CYS A 93 -20.70 -21.08 3.84
C CYS A 93 -21.98 -20.25 3.96
N ARG A 94 -22.53 -19.73 2.86
CA ARG A 94 -23.74 -18.90 2.88
C ARG A 94 -24.94 -19.61 3.49
N THR A 95 -25.17 -20.89 3.17
CA THR A 95 -26.31 -21.68 3.67
C THR A 95 -26.19 -22.07 5.15
N ALA A 96 -24.97 -22.11 5.70
CA ALA A 96 -24.71 -22.32 7.13
C ALA A 96 -25.10 -21.11 8.00
N ARG A 97 -25.58 -20.01 7.41
CA ARG A 97 -26.02 -18.81 8.13
C ARG A 97 -27.55 -18.71 8.17
N GLU A 98 -28.07 -18.27 9.31
CA GLU A 98 -29.47 -17.90 9.47
C GLU A 98 -29.70 -16.67 8.61
N ALA A 99 -30.80 -16.68 7.85
CA ALA A 99 -31.37 -15.47 7.29
C ALA A 99 -31.96 -14.63 8.43
N SER A 100 -31.11 -14.17 9.35
CA SER A 100 -31.49 -13.28 10.43
C SER A 100 -31.73 -11.90 9.81
N GLY A 101 -32.94 -11.73 9.24
CA GLY A 101 -33.33 -10.58 8.44
C GLY A 101 -32.74 -10.67 7.04
N SER A 102 -33.59 -10.90 6.06
CA SER A 102 -33.22 -10.82 4.64
C SER A 102 -32.32 -9.58 4.40
N PRO A 103 -31.23 -9.70 3.64
CA PRO A 103 -30.65 -8.54 2.97
C PRO A 103 -31.78 -7.79 2.27
N PRO A 104 -31.79 -6.44 2.18
CA PRO A 104 -32.71 -5.78 1.28
C PRO A 104 -32.56 -6.44 -0.08
N GLU A 105 -33.59 -7.17 -0.47
CA GLU A 105 -33.68 -7.86 -1.74
C GLU A 105 -33.56 -6.78 -2.79
N SER A 106 -32.37 -6.62 -3.35
CA SER A 106 -32.15 -5.80 -4.54
C SER A 106 -32.94 -6.51 -5.64
N THR A 107 -34.19 -6.11 -5.78
CA THR A 107 -35.09 -6.49 -6.86
C THR A 107 -34.47 -6.00 -8.17
N GLU A 108 -33.51 -6.74 -8.71
CA GLU A 108 -33.21 -6.71 -10.12
C GLU A 108 -34.36 -7.40 -10.85
N GLN A 109 -35.41 -6.62 -11.15
CA GLN A 109 -36.35 -6.98 -12.18
C GLN A 109 -35.64 -6.93 -13.53
N GLY A 110 -35.37 -8.12 -14.04
CA GLY A 110 -34.99 -8.37 -15.42
C GLY A 110 -35.94 -7.67 -16.39
N LYS A 111 -35.36 -6.84 -17.24
CA LYS A 111 -35.93 -6.46 -18.52
C LYS A 111 -34.92 -6.91 -19.57
N GLU A 112 -35.28 -7.96 -20.31
CA GLU A 112 -34.55 -8.42 -21.49
C GLU A 112 -34.19 -7.23 -22.38
N LYS A 113 -32.90 -7.01 -22.57
CA LYS A 113 -32.35 -6.02 -23.48
C LYS A 113 -32.17 -6.68 -24.85
N PRO A 114 -32.84 -6.20 -25.91
CA PRO A 114 -32.58 -6.67 -27.27
C PRO A 114 -31.19 -6.23 -27.75
N ALA A 115 -30.70 -6.96 -28.74
CA ALA A 115 -29.38 -6.86 -29.38
C ALA A 115 -28.97 -5.43 -29.78
N PRO A 116 -27.66 -5.13 -29.83
CA PRO A 116 -27.15 -3.77 -29.99
C PRO A 116 -27.36 -3.26 -31.42
N GLU A 117 -28.41 -2.49 -31.60
CA GLU A 117 -28.52 -1.52 -32.68
C GLU A 117 -27.66 -0.31 -32.30
N SER A 118 -26.80 0.10 -33.23
CA SER A 118 -25.80 1.15 -33.13
C SER A 118 -26.36 2.43 -32.50
N LEU A 119 -25.93 2.73 -31.27
CA LEU A 119 -26.27 3.98 -30.60
C LEU A 119 -25.45 5.15 -31.18
N PRO A 120 -26.08 6.30 -31.43
CA PRO A 120 -25.39 7.54 -31.76
C PRO A 120 -24.58 8.02 -30.57
N ALA A 121 -23.44 8.66 -30.83
CA ALA A 121 -22.58 9.32 -29.85
C ALA A 121 -23.42 10.24 -28.95
N SER A 122 -23.75 9.74 -27.76
CA SER A 122 -24.53 10.45 -26.77
C SER A 122 -23.65 11.56 -26.19
N SER A 123 -24.07 12.79 -26.44
CA SER A 123 -23.54 14.01 -25.87
C SER A 123 -23.36 13.85 -24.36
N THR A 124 -22.10 13.88 -23.93
CA THR A 124 -21.67 13.88 -22.53
C THR A 124 -22.17 15.16 -21.88
N GLU A 125 -23.40 15.12 -21.38
CA GLU A 125 -24.05 16.22 -20.69
C GLU A 125 -23.30 16.46 -19.37
N GLN A 126 -22.86 17.69 -19.18
CA GLN A 126 -21.99 18.15 -18.10
C GLN A 126 -22.70 18.07 -16.74
N GLN A 127 -22.86 16.88 -16.18
CA GLN A 127 -23.06 16.77 -14.74
C GLN A 127 -21.80 17.32 -14.08
N GLY A 128 -21.94 18.49 -13.44
CA GLY A 128 -20.84 19.18 -12.80
C GLY A 128 -20.09 18.24 -11.87
N LYS A 129 -18.76 18.23 -11.97
CA LYS A 129 -17.90 17.43 -11.09
C LYS A 129 -18.16 17.84 -9.63
N LEU A 130 -18.15 16.87 -8.72
CA LEU A 130 -18.33 17.12 -7.28
C LEU A 130 -17.12 17.91 -6.73
N PRO A 131 -17.32 18.87 -5.82
CA PRO A 131 -16.22 19.68 -5.30
C PRO A 131 -15.20 18.83 -4.53
N TRP A 132 -13.92 19.16 -4.69
CA TRP A 132 -12.85 18.54 -3.92
C TRP A 132 -12.90 18.96 -2.45
N LYS A 133 -12.68 18.01 -1.53
CA LYS A 133 -12.69 18.25 -0.08
C LYS A 133 -11.33 17.93 0.53
N ASP A 134 -10.78 18.88 1.27
CA ASP A 134 -9.56 18.66 2.05
C ASP A 134 -9.85 17.84 3.32
N PRO A 135 -8.91 17.00 3.76
CA PRO A 135 -9.04 16.25 5.00
C PRO A 135 -9.18 17.18 6.20
N LYS A 136 -10.11 16.84 7.10
CA LYS A 136 -10.30 17.49 8.40
C LYS A 136 -9.90 16.52 9.51
N SER A 137 -9.37 17.03 10.62
CA SER A 137 -9.13 16.18 11.80
C SER A 137 -10.46 15.79 12.46
N CYS A 138 -11.03 14.67 12.07
CA CYS A 138 -12.26 14.12 12.64
C CYS A 138 -12.31 12.59 12.57
N ARG A 139 -13.35 12.00 13.18
CA ARG A 139 -13.50 10.54 13.32
C ARG A 139 -14.52 9.90 12.37
N ASN A 140 -15.33 10.69 11.68
CA ASN A 140 -16.41 10.15 10.85
C ASN A 140 -15.86 9.63 9.51
N ARG A 141 -16.46 8.56 8.99
CA ARG A 141 -16.11 7.97 7.68
C ARG A 141 -16.87 8.67 6.55
N THR A 142 -16.71 9.98 6.44
CA THR A 142 -17.36 10.80 5.41
C THR A 142 -16.33 11.53 4.56
N GLU A 143 -16.69 11.90 3.33
CA GLU A 143 -15.79 12.66 2.43
C GLU A 143 -15.38 14.00 3.03
N ASP A 144 -16.30 14.68 3.73
CA ASP A 144 -16.00 15.91 4.48
C ASP A 144 -14.95 15.74 5.58
N CYS A 145 -14.79 14.51 6.07
CA CYS A 145 -13.88 14.22 7.15
C CYS A 145 -12.53 13.76 6.62
N TYR A 146 -12.54 12.74 5.78
CA TYR A 146 -11.32 12.14 5.24
C TYR A 146 -10.69 12.97 4.12
N GLY A 147 -11.44 13.89 3.53
CA GLY A 147 -11.09 14.51 2.26
C GLY A 147 -11.36 13.57 1.08
N THR A 148 -11.47 14.14 -0.12
CA THR A 148 -11.84 13.42 -1.35
C THR A 148 -10.86 12.29 -1.66
N GLU A 149 -9.56 12.53 -1.53
CA GLU A 149 -8.54 11.52 -1.83
C GLU A 149 -8.74 10.28 -0.95
N LEU A 150 -8.64 10.45 0.37
CA LEU A 150 -8.73 9.33 1.30
C LEU A 150 -10.12 8.68 1.29
N PHE A 151 -11.18 9.45 1.07
CA PHE A 151 -12.53 8.92 0.89
C PHE A 151 -12.64 8.00 -0.31
N CYS A 152 -12.18 8.44 -1.49
CA CYS A 152 -12.18 7.58 -2.68
C CYS A 152 -11.34 6.32 -2.46
N TYR A 153 -10.20 6.44 -1.78
CA TYR A 153 -9.30 5.33 -1.52
C TYR A 153 -9.75 4.33 -0.45
N ILE A 154 -10.50 4.77 0.58
CA ILE A 154 -10.90 3.89 1.69
C ILE A 154 -12.32 3.36 1.49
N LEU A 155 -13.23 4.20 1.01
CA LEU A 155 -14.67 3.89 0.98
C LEU A 155 -15.18 3.56 -0.42
N ASN A 156 -14.40 3.85 -1.47
CA ASN A 156 -14.70 3.45 -2.85
C ASN A 156 -13.56 2.63 -3.45
N ILE A 157 -13.04 1.64 -2.68
CA ILE A 157 -11.91 0.79 -3.08
C ILE A 157 -12.14 0.13 -4.44
N ASP A 158 -13.37 -0.30 -4.74
CA ASP A 158 -13.68 -1.01 -5.98
C ASP A 158 -13.70 -0.10 -7.21
N ASN A 159 -13.72 1.23 -7.03
CA ASN A 159 -13.79 2.18 -8.14
C ASN A 159 -13.17 3.55 -7.80
N VAL A 160 -11.94 3.53 -7.30
CA VAL A 160 -11.19 4.74 -6.93
C VAL A 160 -11.09 5.71 -8.10
N GLU A 161 -10.86 5.19 -9.32
CA GLU A 161 -10.69 6.00 -10.53
C GLU A 161 -11.97 6.74 -10.91
N ALA A 162 -13.12 6.07 -10.98
CA ALA A 162 -14.38 6.77 -11.27
C ALA A 162 -14.77 7.72 -10.14
N CYS A 163 -14.46 7.35 -8.88
CA CYS A 163 -14.65 8.24 -7.74
C CYS A 163 -13.88 9.54 -7.96
N LEU A 164 -12.57 9.49 -8.17
CA LEU A 164 -11.74 10.67 -8.39
C LEU A 164 -12.10 11.43 -9.68
N ALA A 165 -12.43 10.73 -10.77
CA ALA A 165 -12.81 11.34 -12.04
C ALA A 165 -14.11 12.16 -11.96
N ALA A 166 -15.03 11.75 -11.07
CA ALA A 166 -16.27 12.46 -10.79
C ALA A 166 -16.08 13.68 -9.88
N ARG A 167 -14.86 13.95 -9.37
CA ARG A 167 -14.56 15.14 -8.58
C ARG A 167 -13.81 16.19 -9.38
N GLU A 168 -13.99 17.44 -8.96
CA GLU A 168 -13.15 18.54 -9.33
C GLU A 168 -11.70 18.20 -8.97
N ARG A 169 -10.78 18.74 -9.77
CA ARG A 169 -9.36 18.56 -9.51
C ARG A 169 -9.03 19.28 -8.21
N ASP A 170 -8.23 18.65 -7.36
CA ASP A 170 -7.72 19.24 -6.12
C ASP A 170 -7.24 20.69 -6.37
N PRO A 171 -7.82 21.71 -5.71
CA PRO A 171 -7.43 23.10 -5.88
C PRO A 171 -5.94 23.36 -5.67
N SER A 172 -5.29 22.56 -4.81
CA SER A 172 -3.84 22.61 -4.60
C SER A 172 -3.05 22.19 -5.85
N MET A 173 -3.66 21.41 -6.74
CA MET A 173 -3.11 20.99 -8.03
C MET A 173 -3.55 21.89 -9.19
N VAL A 174 -4.63 22.67 -9.06
CA VAL A 174 -5.11 23.56 -10.14
C VAL A 174 -4.29 24.85 -10.20
N ASN A 175 -3.73 25.30 -9.08
CA ASN A 175 -2.81 26.42 -9.03
C ASN A 175 -1.38 25.95 -9.33
N THR A 176 -1.13 25.55 -10.59
CA THR A 176 0.08 24.89 -11.11
C THR A 176 1.40 25.65 -10.89
N THR A 177 1.40 26.85 -10.34
CA THR A 177 2.64 27.52 -9.91
C THR A 177 3.19 26.97 -8.60
N ALA A 178 2.33 26.49 -7.70
CA ALA A 178 2.76 26.00 -6.39
C ALA A 178 3.12 24.52 -6.48
N LYS A 179 4.40 24.25 -6.76
CA LYS A 179 4.96 22.90 -6.68
C LYS A 179 4.71 22.30 -5.28
N MET A 180 4.32 21.04 -5.21
CA MET A 180 4.08 20.32 -3.96
C MET A 180 5.39 20.06 -3.21
N LYS A 181 5.36 20.03 -1.87
CA LYS A 181 6.55 19.78 -1.06
C LYS A 181 7.17 18.42 -1.40
N TRP A 182 8.51 18.37 -1.44
CA TRP A 182 9.26 17.12 -1.52
C TRP A 182 9.23 16.37 -0.17
N PHE A 183 8.89 15.09 -0.19
CA PHE A 183 8.93 14.19 0.96
C PHE A 183 10.09 13.21 0.85
N GLU A 184 10.87 13.07 1.92
CA GLU A 184 11.99 12.12 1.97
C GLU A 184 11.53 10.67 2.14
N GLY A 185 10.34 10.46 2.70
CA GLY A 185 9.92 9.16 3.20
C GLY A 185 10.54 8.88 4.57
N ASP A 186 9.75 8.40 5.52
CA ASP A 186 10.27 7.88 6.79
C ASP A 186 10.44 6.35 6.77
N LEU A 187 9.84 5.69 5.77
CA LEU A 187 9.71 4.23 5.63
C LEU A 187 9.10 3.54 6.87
N TYR A 188 8.58 4.32 7.83
CA TYR A 188 8.10 3.83 9.10
C TYR A 188 6.61 3.54 8.96
N ASP A 189 6.22 2.31 9.30
CA ASP A 189 4.83 1.85 9.23
C ASP A 189 4.16 1.88 7.84
N CYS A 190 4.92 2.02 6.73
CA CYS A 190 4.34 1.99 5.39
C CYS A 190 3.58 0.70 5.07
N GLY A 191 3.99 -0.42 5.65
CA GLY A 191 3.30 -1.70 5.48
C GLY A 191 1.94 -1.80 6.18
N ARG A 192 1.59 -0.85 7.06
CA ARG A 192 0.28 -0.80 7.72
C ARG A 192 -0.69 0.16 7.04
N VAL A 193 -0.19 1.07 6.21
CA VAL A 193 -1.05 1.99 5.46
C VAL A 193 -1.57 1.24 4.25
N ILE A 194 -2.89 1.07 4.18
CA ILE A 194 -3.58 0.34 3.09
C ILE A 194 -3.24 0.97 1.72
N ASN A 195 -2.96 2.28 1.70
CA ASN A 195 -2.63 3.00 0.49
C ASN A 195 -1.21 3.57 0.57
N PRO A 196 -0.40 3.40 -0.48
CA PRO A 196 0.95 3.95 -0.49
C PRO A 196 0.87 5.48 -0.46
N SER A 197 1.33 6.08 0.64
CA SER A 197 1.41 7.53 0.74
C SER A 197 2.81 8.02 0.39
N GLU A 198 2.88 9.12 -0.36
CA GLU A 198 4.14 9.76 -0.70
C GLU A 198 4.96 10.16 0.54
N ARG A 199 4.28 10.51 1.63
CA ARG A 199 4.93 10.83 2.91
C ARG A 199 5.72 9.64 3.48
N CYS A 200 5.23 8.44 3.27
CA CYS A 200 5.83 7.23 3.81
C CYS A 200 6.99 6.72 2.93
N TYR A 201 6.74 6.60 1.63
CA TYR A 201 7.73 6.08 0.67
C TYR A 201 8.74 7.12 0.19
N GLY A 202 8.41 8.41 0.34
CA GLY A 202 9.16 9.51 -0.23
C GLY A 202 8.81 9.79 -1.68
N THR A 203 8.93 11.06 -2.10
CA THR A 203 8.59 11.56 -3.44
C THR A 203 9.30 10.79 -4.56
N SER A 204 10.60 10.52 -4.40
CA SER A 204 11.39 9.78 -5.40
C SER A 204 10.80 8.39 -5.68
N THR A 205 10.60 7.60 -4.62
CA THR A 205 10.05 6.24 -4.73
C THR A 205 8.60 6.27 -5.19
N TYR A 206 7.80 7.18 -4.63
CA TYR A 206 6.38 7.32 -4.94
C TYR A 206 6.15 7.64 -6.42
N CYS A 207 6.88 8.60 -6.99
CA CYS A 207 6.77 8.95 -8.40
C CYS A 207 7.37 7.87 -9.31
N THR A 208 8.59 7.38 -9.01
CA THR A 208 9.29 6.42 -9.89
C THR A 208 8.57 5.07 -9.96
N LYS A 209 7.99 4.61 -8.85
CA LYS A 209 7.20 3.37 -8.82
C LYS A 209 5.72 3.55 -9.17
N GLN A 210 5.33 4.75 -9.61
CA GLN A 210 3.95 5.08 -9.99
C GLN A 210 2.93 4.69 -8.90
N MET A 211 3.28 4.96 -7.64
CA MET A 211 2.42 4.65 -6.48
C MET A 211 1.22 5.62 -6.36
N TYR A 212 1.11 6.58 -7.26
CA TYR A 212 0.00 7.51 -7.35
C TYR A 212 -1.22 6.90 -8.07
N PRO A 213 -2.43 7.41 -7.83
CA PRO A 213 -3.61 6.92 -8.53
C PRO A 213 -3.48 7.12 -10.04
N SER A 214 -3.98 6.16 -10.82
CA SER A 214 -4.03 6.27 -12.27
C SER A 214 -4.69 7.58 -12.70
N GLY A 215 -4.12 8.22 -13.72
CA GLY A 215 -4.62 9.49 -14.25
C GLY A 215 -4.25 10.73 -13.44
N ARG A 216 -3.61 10.59 -12.26
CA ARG A 216 -3.10 11.76 -11.52
C ARG A 216 -1.90 12.40 -12.21
N TYR A 217 -0.99 11.58 -12.73
CA TYR A 217 0.17 12.01 -13.52
C TYR A 217 0.27 11.12 -14.75
N SER A 218 0.70 11.71 -15.87
CA SER A 218 0.90 10.94 -17.12
C SER A 218 2.17 10.11 -17.09
N SER A 219 3.15 10.48 -16.26
CA SER A 219 4.43 9.77 -16.13
C SER A 219 5.12 10.05 -14.78
N PRO A 220 6.15 9.27 -14.40
CA PRO A 220 6.98 9.57 -13.25
C PRO A 220 7.61 10.97 -13.29
N GLU A 221 8.00 11.44 -14.48
CA GLU A 221 8.60 12.75 -14.69
C GLU A 221 7.58 13.87 -14.44
N ASP A 222 6.33 13.69 -14.86
CA ASP A 222 5.22 14.61 -14.57
C ASP A 222 4.97 14.71 -13.05
N CYS A 223 4.97 13.55 -12.37
CA CYS A 223 4.90 13.49 -10.91
C CYS A 223 6.04 14.26 -10.23
N LEU A 224 7.29 14.06 -10.67
CA LEU A 224 8.46 14.76 -10.12
C LEU A 224 8.45 16.26 -10.47
N ALA A 225 8.00 16.64 -11.68
CA ALA A 225 7.94 18.03 -12.13
C ALA A 225 6.93 18.85 -11.31
N ALA A 226 5.85 18.21 -10.85
CA ALA A 226 4.85 18.79 -9.95
C ALA A 226 5.36 18.99 -8.51
N ARG A 227 6.61 18.62 -8.20
CA ARG A 227 7.21 18.71 -6.87
C ARG A 227 8.26 19.81 -6.79
N GLN A 228 8.39 20.36 -5.59
CA GLN A 228 9.44 21.31 -5.24
C GLN A 228 10.79 20.62 -5.43
N PRO A 229 11.82 21.37 -5.85
CA PRO A 229 13.16 20.82 -5.88
C PRO A 229 13.52 20.28 -4.49
N ARG A 230 14.14 19.11 -4.45
CA ARG A 230 14.64 18.52 -3.21
C ARG A 230 15.75 19.42 -2.66
N ASN A 231 15.51 20.01 -1.49
CA ASN A 231 16.54 20.79 -0.82
C ASN A 231 17.65 19.85 -0.33
N LYS A 232 18.91 20.22 -0.59
CA LYS A 232 20.04 19.51 -0.02
C LYS A 232 19.98 19.58 1.50
N GLN A 233 20.24 18.46 2.14
CA GLN A 233 20.31 18.37 3.59
C GLN A 233 21.73 18.69 4.06
N PRO A 234 21.92 19.30 5.24
CA PRO A 234 23.25 19.57 5.77
C PRO A 234 24.01 18.26 5.99
N TRP A 235 25.35 18.35 5.91
CA TRP A 235 26.23 17.26 6.25
C TRP A 235 26.29 17.09 7.78
N ILE A 236 25.88 15.93 8.29
CA ILE A 236 25.81 15.68 9.73
C ILE A 236 27.06 14.90 10.17
N LYS A 237 27.84 15.50 11.07
CA LYS A 237 28.89 14.79 11.81
C LYS A 237 28.21 13.92 12.88
N GLY A 238 28.40 12.61 12.81
CA GLY A 238 27.77 11.67 13.73
C GLY A 238 28.19 11.90 15.18
N LEU A 239 27.24 11.68 16.10
CA LEU A 239 27.50 11.73 17.55
C LEU A 239 28.22 10.48 18.08
N GLY A 240 28.42 9.46 17.24
CA GLY A 240 29.13 8.23 17.62
C GLY A 240 28.32 7.29 18.51
N CYS A 241 26.99 7.35 18.44
CA CYS A 241 26.13 6.46 19.22
C CYS A 241 25.80 5.15 18.48
N LYS A 242 25.11 4.21 19.16
CA LYS A 242 24.78 2.86 18.64
C LYS A 242 23.50 2.78 17.79
N LYS A 243 22.70 3.86 17.72
CA LYS A 243 21.44 3.85 16.96
C LYS A 243 21.73 3.95 15.46
N ARG A 244 21.03 3.16 14.64
CA ARG A 244 21.09 3.25 13.18
C ARG A 244 20.20 4.39 12.68
N VAL A 245 20.62 5.62 12.95
CA VAL A 245 20.01 6.85 12.43
C VAL A 245 21.11 7.81 12.03
N GLU A 246 20.86 8.66 11.03
CA GLU A 246 21.90 9.54 10.49
C GLU A 246 22.50 10.49 11.52
N SER A 247 21.68 11.11 12.37
CA SER A 247 22.16 11.98 13.45
C SER A 247 23.13 11.30 14.41
N CYS A 248 23.05 9.97 14.49
CA CYS A 248 23.89 9.15 15.36
C CYS A 248 25.18 8.71 14.67
N MET A 249 25.06 8.14 13.46
CA MET A 249 26.17 7.57 12.69
C MET A 249 26.97 8.62 11.90
N GLY A 250 26.34 9.74 11.58
CA GLY A 250 26.83 10.74 10.63
C GLY A 250 26.48 10.38 9.19
N THR A 251 26.39 11.40 8.34
CA THR A 251 25.98 11.28 6.93
C THR A 251 26.80 10.25 6.16
N GLN A 252 28.12 10.24 6.34
CA GLN A 252 29.00 9.29 5.65
C GLN A 252 28.66 7.83 5.98
N ALA A 253 28.67 7.48 7.27
CA ALA A 253 28.38 6.11 7.70
C ALA A 253 26.93 5.74 7.41
N TRP A 254 25.99 6.68 7.52
CA TRP A 254 24.59 6.48 7.20
C TRP A 254 24.37 6.15 5.72
N CYS A 255 24.79 7.04 4.80
CA CYS A 255 24.64 6.84 3.36
C CYS A 255 25.36 5.56 2.88
N SER A 256 26.56 5.27 3.41
CA SER A 256 27.28 4.03 3.09
C SER A 256 26.65 2.76 3.67
N SER A 257 25.78 2.88 4.69
CA SER A 257 25.09 1.73 5.29
C SER A 257 23.78 1.36 4.59
N LEU A 258 23.31 2.19 3.65
CA LEU A 258 22.08 1.92 2.92
C LEU A 258 22.23 0.67 2.03
N PRO A 259 21.17 -0.14 1.86
CA PRO A 259 21.21 -1.32 1.00
C PRO A 259 21.57 -0.96 -0.45
N LYS A 260 22.37 -1.79 -1.11
CA LYS A 260 22.85 -1.57 -2.49
C LYS A 260 21.90 -2.07 -3.59
N GLN A 261 20.61 -2.21 -3.31
CA GLN A 261 19.68 -2.97 -4.14
C GLN A 261 18.47 -2.13 -4.57
N PRO A 262 18.04 -2.15 -5.84
CA PRO A 262 18.78 -2.31 -7.10
C PRO A 262 19.38 -0.99 -7.64
N MET A 263 19.11 0.15 -6.99
CA MET A 263 19.82 1.41 -7.23
C MET A 263 20.87 1.63 -6.15
N ASP A 264 21.93 2.37 -6.48
CA ASP A 264 22.94 2.78 -5.50
C ASP A 264 22.38 3.90 -4.61
N HIS A 265 21.56 3.50 -3.62
CA HIS A 265 20.96 4.41 -2.64
C HIS A 265 22.03 5.23 -1.90
N SER A 266 23.28 4.76 -1.85
CA SER A 266 24.37 5.50 -1.23
C SER A 266 24.77 6.72 -2.06
N GLN A 267 24.93 6.58 -3.39
CA GLN A 267 25.21 7.69 -4.29
C GLN A 267 24.06 8.70 -4.31
N GLU A 268 22.83 8.20 -4.33
CA GLU A 268 21.65 9.05 -4.22
C GLU A 268 21.68 9.82 -2.89
N CYS A 269 21.91 9.14 -1.76
CA CYS A 269 22.00 9.77 -0.45
C CYS A 269 23.07 10.87 -0.40
N PHE A 270 24.24 10.67 -1.01
CA PHE A 270 25.31 11.67 -1.04
C PHE A 270 25.01 12.86 -1.96
N SER A 271 24.34 12.65 -3.10
CA SER A 271 24.05 13.74 -4.05
C SER A 271 23.11 14.81 -3.45
N TYR A 272 22.32 14.42 -2.45
CA TYR A 272 21.40 15.29 -1.71
C TYR A 272 21.97 15.88 -0.44
N ARG A 273 23.29 15.81 -0.24
CA ARG A 273 23.96 16.47 0.88
C ARG A 273 24.68 17.71 0.42
N GLU A 274 24.68 18.70 1.30
CA GLU A 274 25.59 19.82 1.17
C GLU A 274 27.05 19.30 1.23
N PRO A 275 27.98 19.96 0.52
CA PRO A 275 29.40 19.64 0.65
C PRO A 275 29.81 19.67 2.13
N GLN A 276 30.69 18.75 2.52
CA GLN A 276 31.27 18.79 3.86
C GLN A 276 32.06 20.10 4.03
N ALA A 277 31.62 20.95 4.96
CA ALA A 277 32.32 22.17 5.35
C ALA A 277 33.53 21.87 6.24
#